data_AF-A0A2G9TQG3-F1
#
_entry.id   AF-A0A2G9TQG3-F1
#
_cell.length_a   1.000
_cell.length_b   1.000
_cell.length_c   1.000
_cell.angle_alpha   90.00
_cell.angle_beta   90.00
_cell.angle_gamma   90.00
#
_symmetry.space_group_name_H-M   'P 1'
#
loop_
_entity.id
_entity.type
_entity.pdbx_description
1 polymer ?
#
loop_
_entity_poly.entity_id
_entity_poly.type
_entity_poly.pdbx_seq_one_letter_code
_entity_poly.pdbx_strand_id
1 'polypeptide(L)' 'MLIALECKTSLGMKALFDLIASRPRPVALFGGMCTEVNEPVAMALKYWQVVQLSYAETHAKFGTADSQE' A
#
# COMPACT_ATOMS: atom_id res chain seq x y z
N MET A 1 -4.16 12.32 -7.62
CA MET A 1 -5.33 11.89 -6.83
C MET A 1 -4.83 11.54 -5.44
N LEU A 2 -5.12 12.36 -4.43
CA LEU A 2 -4.81 12.07 -3.03
C LEU A 2 -5.99 11.28 -2.44
N ILE A 3 -5.73 10.05 -2.02
CA ILE A 3 -6.75 9.20 -1.39
C ILE A 3 -6.59 9.32 0.13
N ALA A 4 -7.58 9.88 0.80
CA ALA A 4 -7.62 9.92 2.26
C ALA A 4 -8.11 8.56 2.78
N LEU A 5 -7.22 7.80 3.44
CA LEU A 5 -7.51 6.45 3.93
C LEU A 5 -7.99 6.43 5.39
N GLU A 6 -7.94 7.56 6.09
CA GLU A 6 -8.28 7.69 7.53
C GLU A 6 -7.66 6.60 8.42
N CYS A 7 -6.52 6.03 8.00
CA CYS A 7 -5.87 4.88 8.64
C CYS A 7 -6.78 3.65 8.85
N LYS A 8 -7.83 3.50 8.02
CA LYS A 8 -8.71 2.33 8.03
C LYS A 8 -8.28 1.34 6.95
N THR A 9 -7.97 0.11 7.36
CA THR A 9 -7.55 -0.96 6.44
C THR A 9 -8.58 -1.25 5.35
N SER A 10 -9.89 -1.16 5.67
CA SER A 10 -10.96 -1.36 4.69
C SER A 10 -10.94 -0.34 3.55
N LEU A 11 -10.67 0.93 3.86
CA LEU A 11 -10.54 2.00 2.87
C LEU A 11 -9.27 1.82 2.04
N GLY A 12 -8.17 1.43 2.68
CA GLY A 12 -6.90 1.13 2.01
C GLY A 12 -7.02 0.03 0.95
N MET A 13 -7.61 -1.10 1.34
CA MET A 13 -7.81 -2.23 0.42
C MET A 13 -8.81 -1.91 -0.68
N LYS A 14 -9.90 -1.20 -0.36
CA LYS A 14 -10.85 -0.73 -1.39
C LYS A 14 -10.15 0.14 -2.42
N ALA A 15 -9.38 1.14 -1.98
CA ALA A 15 -8.65 2.03 -2.87
C ALA A 15 -7.62 1.27 -3.72
N LEU A 16 -6.92 0.30 -3.13
CA LEU A 16 -6.00 -0.57 -3.85
C LEU A 16 -6.71 -1.35 -4.97
N PHE A 17 -7.83 -2.00 -4.66
CA PHE A 17 -8.59 -2.75 -5.66
C PHE A 17 -9.16 -1.85 -6.76
N ASP A 18 -9.70 -0.69 -6.40
CA ASP A 18 -10.22 0.28 -7.36
C ASP A 18 -9.10 0.77 -8.30
N LEU A 19 -7.87 0.98 -7.78
CA LEU A 19 -6.69 1.33 -8.58
C LEU A 19 -6.22 0.19 -9.50
N ILE A 20 -6.19 -1.05 -9.02
CA ILE A 20 -5.79 -2.20 -9.84
C ILE A 20 -6.82 -2.51 -10.94
N ALA A 21 -8.10 -2.31 -10.64
CA ALA A 21 -9.18 -2.44 -11.61
C ALA A 21 -9.13 -1.34 -12.67
N SER A 22 -8.61 -0.16 -12.33
CA SER A 22 -8.45 0.95 -13.25
C SER A 22 -7.41 0.64 -14.36
N ARG A 23 -7.62 1.25 -15.54
CA ARG A 23 -6.72 1.15 -16.69
C ARG A 23 -6.23 2.55 -17.05
N PRO A 24 -4.91 2.75 -17.28
CA PRO A 24 -3.83 1.77 -17.17
C PRO A 24 -3.53 1.39 -15.72
N ARG A 25 -3.08 0.14 -15.50
CA ARG A 25 -2.75 -0.33 -14.14
C ARG A 25 -1.53 0.44 -13.62
N PRO A 26 -1.54 0.90 -12.35
CA PRO A 26 -0.39 1.57 -11.77
C PRO A 26 0.78 0.59 -11.61
N VAL A 27 2.00 1.10 -11.79
CA VAL A 27 3.26 0.35 -11.56
C VAL A 27 3.91 0.67 -10.22
N ALA A 28 3.53 1.80 -9.62
CA ALA A 28 3.99 2.21 -8.30
C ALA A 28 2.90 2.94 -7.51
N LEU A 29 2.91 2.76 -6.20
CA LEU A 29 2.13 3.52 -5.23
C LEU A 29 3.06 4.38 -4.40
N PHE A 30 2.72 5.65 -4.25
CA PHE A 30 3.47 6.60 -3.45
C PHE A 30 2.63 7.11 -2.29
N GLY A 31 3.19 7.07 -1.08
CA GLY A 31 2.53 7.51 0.15
C GLY A 31 2.35 6.37 1.17
N GLY A 32 1.44 6.60 2.11
CA GLY A 32 1.14 5.63 3.17
C GLY A 32 1.80 6.01 4.49
N MET A 33 1.00 6.51 5.43
CA MET A 33 1.46 6.98 6.74
C MET A 33 1.17 5.99 7.88
N CYS A 34 0.18 5.12 7.70
CA CYS A 34 -0.29 4.22 8.76
C CYS A 34 0.08 2.77 8.48
N THR A 35 0.84 2.19 9.40
CA THR A 35 1.33 0.80 9.36
C THR A 35 0.19 -0.20 9.16
N GLU A 36 -0.94 -0.04 9.86
CA GLU A 36 -2.13 -0.91 9.78
C GLU A 36 -2.74 -1.01 8.37
N VAL A 37 -2.48 -0.02 7.52
CA VAL A 37 -2.93 0.01 6.13
C VAL A 37 -1.79 -0.39 5.19
N ASN A 38 -0.58 0.12 5.44
CA ASN A 38 0.58 -0.15 4.62
C ASN A 38 0.97 -1.62 4.60
N GLU A 39 0.86 -2.32 5.73
CA GLU A 39 1.23 -3.73 5.86
C GLU A 39 0.39 -4.64 4.93
N PRO A 40 -0.95 -4.68 5.02
CA PRO A 40 -1.76 -5.50 4.11
C PRO A 40 -1.68 -5.03 2.66
N VAL A 41 -1.51 -3.73 2.41
CA VAL A 41 -1.31 -3.21 1.05
C VAL A 41 0.03 -3.71 0.48
N ALA A 42 1.13 -3.59 1.22
CA ALA A 42 2.46 -4.03 0.78
C ALA A 42 2.49 -5.54 0.48
N MET A 43 1.84 -6.35 1.33
CA MET A 43 1.69 -7.78 1.09
C MET A 43 0.91 -8.07 -0.19
N ALA A 44 -0.20 -7.36 -0.41
CA ALA A 44 -1.04 -7.54 -1.58
C ALA A 44 -0.33 -7.12 -2.88
N LEU A 45 0.51 -6.07 -2.86
CA LEU A 45 1.20 -5.58 -4.05
C LEU A 45 2.17 -6.59 -4.67
N LYS A 46 2.66 -7.56 -3.90
CA LYS A 46 3.48 -8.67 -4.40
C LYS A 46 2.79 -9.43 -5.54
N TYR A 47 1.45 -9.54 -5.54
CA TYR A 47 0.70 -10.26 -6.57
C TYR A 47 0.59 -9.52 -7.91
N TRP A 48 0.70 -8.18 -7.91
CA TRP A 48 0.57 -7.36 -9.12
C TRP A 48 1.90 -6.74 -9.57
N GLN A 49 3.01 -7.04 -8.88
CA GLN A 49 4.34 -6.49 -9.14
C GLN A 49 4.38 -4.95 -9.11
N VAL A 50 3.64 -4.36 -8.17
CA VAL A 50 3.57 -2.91 -7.98
C VAL A 50 4.51 -2.49 -6.86
N VAL A 51 5.31 -1.45 -7.09
CA VAL A 51 6.26 -0.95 -6.07
C VAL A 51 5.56 0.03 -5.13
N GLN A 52 5.67 -0.16 -3.81
CA GLN A 52 5.21 0.81 -2.82
C GLN A 52 6.39 1.63 -2.30
N LEU A 53 6.25 2.95 -2.30
CA LEU A 53 7.20 3.88 -1.69
C LEU A 53 6.47 4.74 -0.66
N SER A 54 6.76 4.53 0.62
CA SER A 54 6.29 5.41 1.70
C SER A 54 7.34 6.43 2.08
N TYR A 55 6.89 7.64 2.44
CA TYR A 55 7.72 8.72 2.96
C TYR A 55 7.59 8.91 4.49
N ALA A 56 6.60 8.28 5.12
CA ALA A 56 6.23 8.52 6.53
C ALA A 56 6.18 7.24 7.37
N GLU A 57 6.31 6.08 6.75
CA GLU A 57 6.38 4.80 7.44
C GLU A 57 7.75 4.61 8.08
N THR A 58 7.77 4.47 9.40
CA THR A 58 9.01 4.30 10.19
C THR A 58 9.03 2.99 10.98
N HIS A 59 8.04 2.11 10.79
CA HIS A 59 7.93 0.89 11.56
C HIS A 59 9.02 -0.12 11.17
N ALA A 60 9.68 -0.74 12.17
CA ALA A 60 10.80 -1.65 11.96
C ALA A 60 10.46 -2.89 11.12
N LYS A 61 9.17 -3.25 11.02
CA LYS A 61 8.66 -4.33 10.15
C LYS A 61 9.01 -4.14 8.67
N PHE A 62 9.21 -2.90 8.22
CA PHE A 62 9.60 -2.60 6.84
C PHE A 62 11.12 -2.49 6.65
N GLY A 63 11.92 -2.87 7.66
CA GLY A 63 13.38 -2.89 7.58
C GLY A 63 13.95 -4.05 6.74
N THR A 64 13.12 -5.05 6.44
CA THR A 64 13.45 -6.20 5.59
C THR A 64 12.64 -6.20 4.31
N ALA A 65 13.16 -6.83 3.26
CA ALA A 65 12.44 -6.97 1.98
C ALA A 65 11.12 -7.76 2.13
N ASP A 66 11.04 -8.59 3.15
CA ASP A 66 9.80 -9.22 3.58
C ASP A 66 9.12 -8.34 4.62
N SER A 67 8.00 -7.74 4.21
CA SER A 67 6.92 -7.38 5.13
C SER A 67 6.37 -8.70 5.68
N GLN A 68 7.02 -9.20 6.73
CA GLN A 68 6.69 -10.48 7.36
C GLN A 68 5.35 -10.34 8.09
N GLU A 69 4.47 -11.32 7.89
CA GLU A 69 3.10 -11.39 8.42
C GLU A 69 2.99 -11.07 9.92
#